data_AF-A0A3P5Y6V3-F1
#
_entry.id   AF-A0A3P5Y6V3-F1
#
_cell.length_a   1.000
_cell.length_b   1.000
_cell.length_c   1.000
_cell.angle_alpha   90.00
_cell.angle_beta   90.00
_cell.angle_gamma   90.00
#
_symmetry.space_group_name_H-M   'P 1'
#
loop_
_entity.id
_entity.type
_entity.pdbx_description
1 polymer ?
#
loop_
_entity_poly.entity_id
_entity_poly.type
_entity_poly.pdbx_seq_one_letter_code
_entity_poly.pdbx_strand_id
1 'polypeptide(L)' 'MTKEEVIAFLTEQRNLRLIGYEWGKDNLSDFERWQLAQANMFLDVIEWIEEVVE' A
#
# COMPACT_ATOMS: atom_id res chain seq x y z
N MET A 1 4.38 -0.96 19.29
CA MET A 1 4.79 -1.10 17.89
C MET A 1 5.99 -0.22 17.66
N THR A 2 7.10 -0.79 17.16
CA THR A 2 8.28 -0.05 16.71
C THR A 2 8.06 0.54 15.32
N LYS A 3 8.96 1.43 14.87
CA LYS A 3 8.94 1.99 13.50
C LYS A 3 8.94 0.86 12.46
N GLU A 4 9.79 -0.14 12.67
CA GLU A 4 9.95 -1.30 11.80
C GLU A 4 8.67 -2.15 11.75
N GLU A 5 8.01 -2.37 12.89
CA GLU A 5 6.75 -3.13 12.95
C GLU A 5 5.63 -2.40 12.20
N VAL A 6 5.56 -1.07 12.30
CA VAL A 6 4.58 -0.26 11.55
C VAL A 6 4.87 -0.32 10.05
N ILE A 7 6.12 -0.13 9.62
CA ILE A 7 6.49 -0.20 8.20
C ILE A 7 6.20 -1.60 7.63
N ALA A 8 6.53 -2.66 8.36
CA ALA A 8 6.26 -4.03 7.93
C ALA A 8 4.76 -4.27 7.74
N PHE A 9 3.94 -3.83 8.69
CA PHE A 9 2.48 -3.93 8.59
C PHE A 9 1.94 -3.16 7.38
N LEU A 10 2.35 -1.90 7.19
CA LEU A 10 1.89 -1.09 6.06
C LEU A 10 2.35 -1.67 4.71
N THR A 11 3.55 -2.24 4.67
CA THR A 11 4.07 -2.93 3.47
C THR A 11 3.23 -4.16 3.13
N GLU A 12 2.83 -4.94 4.12
CA GLU A 12 1.91 -6.07 3.92
C GLU A 12 0.56 -5.57 3.39
N GLN A 13 0.01 -4.50 3.98
CA GLN A 13 -1.26 -3.92 3.51
C GLN A 13 -1.16 -3.45 2.06
N ARG A 14 -0.09 -2.76 1.68
CA ARG A 14 0.20 -2.34 0.30
C ARG A 14 0.24 -3.53 -0.66
N ASN A 15 0.97 -4.59 -0.30
CA ASN A 15 1.13 -5.77 -1.15
C ASN A 15 -0.20 -6.48 -1.41
N LEU A 16 -1.06 -6.58 -0.39
CA LEU A 16 -2.42 -7.13 -0.57
C LEU A 16 -3.25 -6.33 -1.59
N ARG A 17 -3.14 -4.99 -1.58
CA ARG A 17 -3.84 -4.13 -2.55
C ARG A 17 -3.30 -4.33 -3.96
N LEU A 18 -1.98 -4.43 -4.11
CA LEU A 18 -1.36 -4.70 -5.41
C LEU A 18 -1.79 -6.07 -5.97
N ILE A 19 -1.84 -7.10 -5.14
CA ILE A 19 -2.35 -8.42 -5.55
C ILE A 19 -3.81 -8.31 -6.02
N GLY A 20 -4.65 -7.62 -5.26
CA GLY A 20 -6.06 -7.40 -5.63
C GLY A 20 -6.20 -6.65 -6.96
N TYR A 21 -5.39 -5.60 -7.18
CA TYR A 21 -5.33 -4.88 -8.45
C TYR A 21 -4.90 -5.79 -9.60
N GLU A 22 -3.82 -6.56 -9.43
CA GLU A 22 -3.27 -7.42 -10.46
C GLU A 22 -4.24 -8.53 -10.89
N TRP A 23 -5.06 -9.03 -9.97
CA TRP A 23 -6.10 -10.02 -10.28
C TRP A 23 -7.27 -9.45 -11.10
N GLY A 24 -7.57 -8.17 -10.95
CA GLY A 24 -8.68 -7.51 -11.64
C GLY A 24 -8.28 -6.63 -12.82
N LYS A 25 -6.98 -6.42 -13.08
CA LYS A 25 -6.49 -5.41 -14.04
C LYS A 25 -6.98 -5.58 -15.48
N ASP A 26 -7.42 -6.78 -15.85
CA ASP A 26 -7.99 -7.06 -17.18
C ASP A 26 -9.36 -6.36 -17.37
N ASN A 27 -10.03 -6.01 -16.27
CA ASN A 27 -11.25 -5.23 -16.24
C ASN A 27 -11.12 -4.14 -15.16
N LEU A 28 -10.44 -3.03 -15.50
CA LEU A 28 -10.13 -1.88 -14.64
C LEU A 28 -11.38 -1.14 -14.11
N SER A 29 -12.17 -1.82 -13.28
CA SER A 29 -13.31 -1.25 -12.59
C SER A 29 -12.84 -0.23 -11.55
N ASP A 30 -13.81 0.50 -10.99
CA ASP A 30 -13.53 1.46 -9.92
C ASP A 30 -12.89 0.78 -8.70
N PHE A 31 -13.18 -0.50 -8.47
CA PHE A 31 -12.59 -1.26 -7.37
C PHE A 31 -11.09 -1.50 -7.58
N GLU A 32 -10.65 -1.94 -8.76
CA GLU A 32 -9.22 -2.14 -9.05
C GLU A 32 -8.46 -0.81 -9.01
N ARG A 33 -9.04 0.26 -9.56
CA ARG A 33 -8.45 1.61 -9.47
C ARG A 33 -8.31 2.05 -8.02
N TRP A 34 -9.30 1.76 -7.18
CA TRP A 34 -9.24 2.02 -5.75
C TRP A 34 -8.15 1.18 -5.07
N GLN A 35 -8.00 -0.10 -5.40
CA GLN A 35 -6.92 -0.95 -4.88
C GLN A 35 -5.55 -0.33 -5.19
N LEU A 36 -5.31 0.09 -6.43
CA LEU A 36 -4.06 0.74 -6.82
C LEU A 36 -3.84 2.06 -6.07
N ALA A 37 -4.88 2.90 -5.96
CA ALA A 37 -4.79 4.16 -5.22
C ALA A 37 -4.44 3.94 -3.73
N GLN A 38 -5.02 2.91 -3.10
CA GLN A 38 -4.68 2.54 -1.73
C GLN A 38 -3.25 2.04 -1.60
N ALA A 39 -2.77 1.23 -2.55
CA ALA A 39 -1.37 0.77 -2.56
C ALA A 39 -0.38 1.95 -2.63
N ASN A 40 -0.67 2.96 -3.45
CA ASN A 40 0.15 4.18 -3.54
C ASN A 40 0.10 4.99 -2.24
N MET A 41 -1.09 5.19 -1.67
CA MET A 41 -1.21 5.88 -0.37
C MET A 41 -0.39 5.20 0.73
N PHE A 42 -0.36 3.86 0.78
CA PHE A 42 0.47 3.15 1.76
C PHE A 42 1.97 3.38 1.52
N LEU A 43 2.42 3.46 0.26
CA LEU A 43 3.81 3.79 -0.06
C LEU A 43 4.15 5.19 0.46
N ASP A 44 3.31 6.19 0.17
CA ASP A 44 3.54 7.58 0.62
C ASP A 44 3.66 7.67 2.15
N VAL A 45 2.82 6.91 2.88
CA VAL A 45 2.87 6.86 4.35
C VAL A 45 4.14 6.17 4.86
N ILE A 46 4.58 5.08 4.20
CA ILE A 46 5.83 4.39 4.56
C ILE A 46 7.01 5.34 4.39
N GLU A 47 7.12 6.00 3.23
CA GLU A 47 8.18 6.96 2.92
C GLU A 47 8.18 8.12 3.94
N TRP A 48 7.00 8.65 4.27
CA TRP A 48 6.87 9.68 5.31
C TRP A 48 7.34 9.21 6.69
N ILE A 49 7.01 7.98 7.11
CA ILE A 49 7.49 7.42 8.39
C ILE A 49 9.01 7.25 8.36
N GLU A 50 9.55 6.79 7.23
CA GLU A 50 11.00 6.63 7.04
C GLU A 50 11.73 7.97 7.22
N GLU A 51 11.21 9.06 6.63
CA GLU A 51 11.79 10.41 6.68
C GLU A 51 11.61 11.13 8.03
N VAL A 52 10.46 11.00 8.69
CA VAL A 52 10.13 11.83 9.88
C VAL A 52 10.58 11.21 11.19
N VAL A 53 10.73 9.89 11.25
CA VAL A 53 11.12 9.19 12.48
C VAL A 53 12.61 8.84 12.42
N GLU A 54 13.49 9.83 12.43
CA GLU A 54 14.92 9.67 12.76
C GLU A 54 15.14 9.66 14.28
#